data_AF-A2DWX9-F1
#
_entry.id   AF-A2DWX9-F1
#
_cell.length_a   1.000
_cell.length_b   1.000
_cell.length_c   1.000
_cell.angle_alpha   90.00
_cell.angle_beta   90.00
_cell.angle_gamma   90.00
#
_symmetry.space_group_name_H-M   'P 1'
#
loop_
_entity.id
_entity.type
_entity.pdbx_description
1 polymer ?
#
loop_
_entity_poly.entity_id
_entity_poly.type
_entity_poly.pdbx_seq_one_letter_code
_entity_poly.pdbx_strand_id
1 'polypeptide(L)'
;MSEGLVLDVDHIANNIQTYIDQDNFYDVIDKDFIPQVFEKTKLNSNDFVKLLSQGKSKYSTARLYNLSRKCNVLVNSFEDAINVLQIYNKIFKLKSSRSLIDYLDKYKVENQSDSKEMTKLKNEIENLKSKLSIVEKEFNEYKNDFSKISELRSCSDFETVYNFLQQLSAEGDKLKMSISCAVGLSEKRNSEE
;
A
#
# COMPACT_ATOMS: atom_id res chain seq x y z
N MET A 1 39.32 -18.58 49.70
CA MET A 1 38.97 -18.60 48.26
C MET A 1 37.61 -17.93 48.18
N SER A 2 37.53 -16.69 47.68
CA SER A 2 36.24 -16.06 47.44
C SER A 2 35.61 -16.75 46.25
N GLU A 3 34.48 -17.41 46.44
CA GLU A 3 33.60 -17.79 45.32
C GLU A 3 33.32 -16.51 44.54
N GLY A 4 33.95 -16.38 43.38
CA GLY A 4 33.73 -15.23 42.51
C GLY A 4 32.24 -15.21 42.16
N LEU A 5 31.56 -14.10 42.44
CA LEU A 5 30.19 -13.87 41.99
C LEU A 5 30.13 -14.18 40.48
N VAL A 6 29.50 -15.29 40.13
CA VAL A 6 29.27 -15.64 38.73
C VAL A 6 28.24 -14.65 38.21
N LEU A 7 28.65 -13.82 37.26
CA LEU A 7 27.76 -12.86 36.63
C LEU A 7 26.70 -13.61 35.82
N ASP A 8 25.44 -13.48 36.22
CA ASP A 8 24.32 -14.06 35.48
C ASP A 8 24.01 -13.20 34.24
N VAL A 9 24.64 -13.57 33.13
CA VAL A 9 24.50 -12.90 31.84
C VAL A 9 23.04 -12.96 31.34
N ASP A 10 22.32 -14.05 31.61
CA ASP A 10 20.92 -14.20 31.19
C ASP A 10 20.02 -13.25 31.97
N HIS A 11 20.20 -13.16 33.28
CA HIS A 11 19.48 -12.20 34.12
C HIS A 11 19.73 -10.76 33.67
N ILE A 12 20.98 -10.39 33.37
CA ILE A 12 21.30 -9.04 32.90
C ILE A 12 20.66 -8.76 31.54
N ALA A 13 20.78 -9.69 30.58
CA ALA A 13 20.23 -9.50 29.24
C ALA A 13 18.69 -9.35 29.27
N ASN A 14 18.00 -10.11 30.12
CA ASN A 14 16.55 -10.03 30.29
C ASN A 14 16.09 -8.74 30.99
N ASN A 15 16.97 -8.10 31.76
CA ASN A 15 16.70 -6.87 32.51
C ASN A 15 17.48 -5.66 31.96
N ILE A 16 17.90 -5.71 30.68
CA ILE A 16 18.77 -4.70 30.08
C ILE A 16 18.25 -3.27 30.23
N GLN A 17 16.91 -3.10 30.18
CA GLN A 17 16.27 -1.80 30.21
C GLN A 17 16.57 -1.05 31.51
N THR A 18 16.63 -1.76 32.64
CA THR A 18 16.97 -1.18 33.94
C THR A 18 18.34 -0.52 33.91
N TYR A 19 19.33 -1.16 33.29
CA TYR A 19 20.70 -0.63 33.19
C TYR A 19 20.80 0.54 32.19
N ILE A 20 19.99 0.51 31.13
CA ILE A 20 19.88 1.61 30.18
C ILE A 20 19.29 2.84 30.87
N ASP A 21 18.17 2.67 31.57
CA ASP A 21 17.43 3.77 32.21
C ASP A 21 18.21 4.38 33.37
N GLN A 22 19.03 3.57 34.07
CA GLN A 22 19.90 4.02 35.16
C GLN A 22 21.26 4.58 34.70
N ASP A 23 21.55 4.57 33.39
CA ASP A 23 22.81 5.05 32.81
C ASP A 23 24.08 4.41 33.41
N ASN A 24 24.00 3.13 33.80
CA ASN A 24 25.06 2.46 34.56
C ASN A 24 25.53 1.13 33.93
N PHE A 25 25.07 0.77 32.73
CA PHE A 25 25.39 -0.51 32.09
C PHE A 25 26.90 -0.79 32.07
N TYR A 26 27.68 0.19 31.62
CA TYR A 26 29.14 0.06 31.53
C TYR A 26 29.88 0.32 32.86
N ASP A 27 29.18 0.68 33.94
CA ASP A 27 29.75 0.77 35.30
C ASP A 27 29.66 -0.55 36.04
N VAL A 28 28.52 -1.23 35.85
CA VAL A 28 28.19 -2.45 36.61
C VAL A 28 28.77 -3.70 35.94
N ILE A 29 28.82 -3.73 34.61
CA ILE A 29 29.16 -4.94 33.87
C ILE A 29 30.62 -4.91 33.44
N ASP A 30 31.38 -5.94 33.84
CA ASP A 30 32.75 -6.10 33.39
C ASP A 30 32.79 -6.25 31.85
N LYS A 31 33.75 -5.53 31.25
CA LYS A 31 33.98 -5.46 29.80
C LYS A 31 34.04 -6.84 29.12
N ASP A 32 34.47 -7.89 29.82
CA ASP A 32 34.63 -9.23 29.26
C ASP A 32 33.28 -9.98 29.13
N PHE A 33 32.27 -9.57 29.90
CA PHE A 33 30.90 -10.11 29.81
C PHE A 33 29.98 -9.28 28.91
N ILE A 34 30.30 -8.00 28.66
CA ILE A 34 29.49 -7.10 27.80
C ILE A 34 29.09 -7.75 26.45
N PRO A 35 30.01 -8.36 25.67
CA PRO A 35 29.63 -8.97 24.39
C PRO A 35 28.62 -10.12 24.53
N GLN A 36 28.69 -10.86 25.65
CA GLN A 36 27.78 -11.98 25.93
C GLN A 36 26.38 -11.47 26.29
N VAL A 37 26.31 -10.37 27.05
CA VAL A 37 25.03 -9.69 27.33
C VAL A 37 24.41 -9.22 26.02
N PHE A 38 25.17 -8.48 25.20
CA PHE A 38 24.68 -7.97 23.91
C PHE A 38 24.17 -9.09 22.98
N GLU A 39 24.85 -10.23 22.92
CA GLU A 39 24.45 -11.38 22.10
C GLU A 39 23.08 -11.95 22.49
N LYS A 40 22.71 -11.87 23.77
CA LYS A 40 21.43 -12.35 24.30
C LYS A 40 20.34 -11.29 24.30
N THR A 41 20.70 -10.01 24.18
CA THR A 41 19.76 -8.90 24.19
C THR A 41 19.18 -8.63 22.79
N LYS A 42 17.88 -8.32 22.76
CA LYS A 42 17.20 -7.72 21.60
C LYS A 42 16.84 -6.28 21.93
N LEU A 43 17.33 -5.32 21.14
CA LEU A 43 17.08 -3.89 21.36
C LEU A 43 16.39 -3.27 20.15
N ASN A 44 15.53 -2.29 20.37
CA ASN A 44 15.15 -1.38 19.29
C ASN A 44 16.27 -0.34 19.05
N SER A 45 16.14 0.45 17.98
CA SER A 45 17.14 1.45 17.60
C SER A 45 17.35 2.54 18.68
N ASN A 46 16.30 2.92 19.42
CA ASN A 46 16.36 3.93 20.47
C ASN A 46 17.13 3.45 21.71
N ASP A 47 16.87 2.24 22.17
CA ASP A 47 17.56 1.66 23.33
C ASP A 47 19.01 1.33 22.99
N PHE A 48 19.27 0.88 21.74
CA PHE A 48 20.62 0.65 21.27
C PHE A 48 21.46 1.95 21.22
N VAL A 49 20.92 3.06 20.71
CA VAL A 49 21.66 4.33 20.68
C VAL A 49 21.92 4.89 22.08
N LYS A 50 20.96 4.75 23.00
CA LYS A 50 21.13 5.15 24.40
C LYS A 50 22.30 4.38 25.01
N LEU A 51 22.22 3.05 24.95
CA LEU A 51 23.23 2.17 25.52
C LEU A 51 24.62 2.47 24.92
N LEU A 52 24.76 2.54 23.60
CA LEU A 52 26.05 2.91 22.98
C LEU A 52 26.56 4.30 23.41
N SER A 53 25.66 5.25 23.67
CA SER A 53 26.06 6.60 24.11
C SER A 53 26.67 6.59 25.50
N GLN A 54 26.19 5.74 26.41
CA GLN A 54 26.81 5.54 27.74
C GLN A 54 28.25 5.01 27.59
N GLY A 55 28.46 4.09 26.65
CA GLY A 55 29.78 3.50 26.41
C GLY A 55 30.80 4.44 25.78
N LYS A 56 30.36 5.52 25.10
CA LYS A 56 31.26 6.47 24.42
C LYS A 56 32.20 7.21 25.37
N SER A 57 31.78 7.46 26.61
CA SER A 57 32.62 8.15 27.61
C SER A 57 33.75 7.27 28.13
N LYS A 58 33.61 5.94 28.02
CA LYS A 58 34.53 4.96 28.60
C LYS A 58 35.41 4.24 27.58
N TYR A 59 34.91 4.06 26.37
CA TYR A 59 35.57 3.26 25.34
C TYR A 59 35.80 4.06 24.07
N SER A 60 36.95 3.82 23.44
CA SER A 60 37.18 4.29 22.07
C SER A 60 36.15 3.70 21.12
N THR A 61 35.88 4.39 20.01
CA THR A 61 34.94 3.93 18.97
C THR A 61 35.19 2.49 18.53
N ALA A 62 36.45 2.11 18.29
CA ALA A 62 36.81 0.76 17.86
C ALA A 62 36.57 -0.29 18.96
N ARG A 63 36.85 0.06 20.23
CA ARG A 63 36.59 -0.84 21.36
C ARG A 63 35.10 -1.02 21.58
N LEU A 64 34.34 0.08 21.57
CA LEU A 64 32.88 0.06 21.70
C LEU A 64 32.23 -0.79 20.61
N TYR A 65 32.66 -0.64 19.35
CA TYR A 65 32.19 -1.46 18.24
C TYR A 65 32.42 -2.95 18.48
N ASN A 66 33.63 -3.35 18.91
CA ASN A 66 33.94 -4.75 19.20
C ASN A 66 33.09 -5.32 20.34
N LEU A 67 32.76 -4.50 21.34
CA LEU A 67 31.90 -4.91 22.46
C LEU A 67 30.44 -5.08 22.04
N SER A 68 29.92 -4.21 21.17
CA SER A 68 28.49 -4.14 20.85
C SER A 68 28.07 -4.85 19.57
N ARG A 69 29.01 -5.26 18.70
CA ARG A 69 28.69 -5.80 17.35
C ARG A 69 27.82 -7.07 17.35
N LYS A 70 27.72 -7.77 18.48
CA LYS A 70 26.87 -8.97 18.63
C LYS A 70 25.41 -8.65 18.98
N CYS A 71 25.08 -7.38 19.24
CA CYS A 71 23.72 -6.99 19.61
C CYS A 71 22.75 -7.22 18.45
N ASN A 72 21.64 -7.90 18.75
CA ASN A 72 20.53 -8.02 17.80
C ASN A 72 19.62 -6.79 17.89
N VAL A 73 19.85 -5.82 17.00
CA VAL A 73 19.00 -4.63 16.91
C VAL A 73 17.81 -4.93 16.00
N LEU A 74 16.60 -4.87 16.54
CA LEU A 74 15.36 -5.12 15.83
C LEU A 74 15.09 -4.00 14.81
N VAL A 75 14.78 -4.42 13.59
CA VAL A 75 14.40 -3.54 12.46
C VAL A 75 13.01 -3.97 11.99
N ASN A 76 11.98 -3.24 12.39
CA ASN A 76 10.59 -3.57 12.08
C ASN A 76 9.96 -2.60 11.07
N SER A 77 10.68 -1.53 10.71
CA SER A 77 10.22 -0.48 9.82
C SER A 77 11.36 0.07 8.97
N PHE A 78 10.99 0.84 7.95
CA PHE A 78 11.93 1.57 7.12
C PHE A 78 12.73 2.59 7.93
N GLU A 79 12.05 3.30 8.84
CA GLU A 79 12.63 4.25 9.77
C GLU A 79 13.63 3.58 10.72
N ASP A 80 13.34 2.37 11.21
CA ASP A 80 14.28 1.63 12.06
C ASP A 80 15.59 1.31 11.30
N ALA A 81 15.48 0.89 10.04
CA ALA A 81 16.66 0.59 9.22
C ALA A 81 17.55 1.83 9.06
N ILE A 82 16.93 2.98 8.77
CA ILE A 82 17.64 4.26 8.69
C ILE A 82 18.27 4.62 10.05
N ASN A 83 17.53 4.49 11.15
CA ASN A 83 18.03 4.82 12.49
C ASN A 83 19.25 3.98 12.86
N VAL A 84 19.24 2.66 12.58
CA VAL A 84 20.39 1.78 12.80
C VAL A 84 21.60 2.23 11.99
N LEU A 85 21.42 2.54 10.70
CA LEU A 85 22.50 3.06 9.87
C LEU A 85 23.01 4.43 10.37
N GLN A 86 22.14 5.29 10.87
CA GLN A 86 22.55 6.57 11.46
C GLN A 86 23.39 6.36 12.72
N ILE A 87 23.04 5.38 13.56
CA ILE A 87 23.84 5.00 14.72
C ILE A 87 25.23 4.54 14.27
N TYR A 88 25.31 3.66 13.29
CA TYR A 88 26.58 3.18 12.75
C TYR A 88 27.44 4.30 12.15
N ASN A 89 26.83 5.25 11.43
CA ASN A 89 27.52 6.41 10.91
C ASN A 89 28.02 7.34 12.02
N LYS A 90 27.15 7.72 12.97
CA LYS A 90 27.46 8.72 14.01
C LYS A 90 28.35 8.19 15.12
N ILE A 91 28.12 6.95 15.56
CA ILE A 91 28.85 6.33 16.68
C ILE A 91 30.12 5.65 16.19
N PHE A 92 30.00 4.81 15.16
CA PHE A 92 31.11 3.99 14.66
C PHE A 92 31.86 4.59 13.47
N LYS A 93 31.40 5.73 12.94
CA LYS A 93 32.03 6.41 11.79
C LYS A 93 32.08 5.53 10.53
N LEU A 94 31.11 4.61 10.38
CA LEU A 94 31.01 3.75 9.20
C LEU A 94 30.47 4.55 8.01
N LYS A 95 31.37 5.01 7.15
CA LYS A 95 31.03 5.90 6.02
C LYS A 95 30.05 5.28 5.03
N SER A 96 30.11 3.96 4.82
CA SER A 96 29.18 3.25 3.93
C SER A 96 27.72 3.38 4.39
N SER A 97 27.47 3.53 5.69
CA SER A 97 26.13 3.77 6.22
C SER A 97 25.52 5.06 5.67
N ARG A 98 26.32 6.08 5.34
CA ARG A 98 25.79 7.32 4.75
C ARG A 98 25.23 7.07 3.35
N SER A 99 26.00 6.42 2.48
CA SER A 99 25.54 6.07 1.14
C SER A 99 24.30 5.16 1.16
N LEU A 100 24.22 4.24 2.13
CA LEU A 100 23.03 3.41 2.33
C LEU A 100 21.80 4.22 2.76
N ILE A 101 21.96 5.16 3.69
CA ILE A 101 20.88 6.08 4.09
C ILE A 101 20.40 6.88 2.88
N ASP A 102 21.32 7.47 2.11
CA ASP A 102 20.99 8.28 0.95
C ASP A 102 20.23 7.47 -0.12
N TYR A 103 20.63 6.20 -0.33
CA TYR A 103 19.91 5.28 -1.23
C TYR A 103 18.49 4.97 -0.73
N LEU A 104 18.35 4.65 0.56
CA LEU A 104 17.05 4.37 1.17
C LEU A 104 16.13 5.60 1.10
N ASP A 105 16.61 6.78 1.48
CA ASP A 105 15.80 8.01 1.41
C ASP A 105 15.29 8.29 -0.01
N LYS A 106 16.15 8.10 -1.03
CA LYS A 106 15.74 8.20 -2.43
C LYS A 106 14.65 7.18 -2.77
N TYR A 107 14.85 5.91 -2.43
CA TYR A 107 13.89 4.84 -2.68
C TYR A 107 12.53 5.08 -2.01
N LYS A 108 12.51 5.67 -0.80
CA LYS A 108 11.27 6.03 -0.09
C LYS A 108 10.45 7.05 -0.88
N VAL A 109 11.11 8.07 -1.42
CA VAL A 109 10.44 9.13 -2.21
C VAL A 109 9.87 8.56 -3.51
N GLU A 110 10.64 7.71 -4.21
CA GLU A 110 10.20 7.06 -5.45
C GLU A 110 8.94 6.20 -5.21
N ASN A 111 8.95 5.33 -4.20
CA ASN A 111 7.77 4.50 -3.88
C ASN A 111 6.53 5.32 -3.48
N GLN A 112 6.71 6.45 -2.80
CA GLN A 112 5.60 7.34 -2.47
C GLN A 112 4.99 7.98 -3.72
N SER A 113 5.82 8.28 -4.74
CA SER A 113 5.35 8.77 -6.04
C SER A 113 4.54 7.69 -6.75
N ASP A 114 5.10 6.48 -6.86
CA ASP A 114 4.45 5.35 -7.53
C ASP A 114 3.10 5.01 -6.88
N SER A 115 3.02 5.09 -5.55
CA SER A 115 1.77 4.88 -4.81
C SER A 115 0.68 5.91 -5.15
N LYS A 116 1.05 7.18 -5.33
CA LYS A 116 0.11 8.24 -5.74
C LYS A 116 -0.36 8.03 -7.17
N GLU A 117 0.53 7.70 -8.08
CA GLU A 117 0.19 7.40 -9.48
C GLU A 117 -0.73 6.18 -9.56
N MET A 118 -0.43 5.11 -8.80
CA MET A 118 -1.27 3.92 -8.73
C MET A 118 -2.68 4.25 -8.21
N THR A 119 -2.80 5.14 -7.23
CA THR A 119 -4.09 5.59 -6.71
C THR A 119 -4.88 6.37 -7.76
N LYS A 120 -4.21 7.25 -8.50
CA LYS A 120 -4.82 7.98 -9.62
C LYS A 120 -5.32 7.04 -10.72
N LEU A 121 -4.50 6.07 -11.13
CA LEU A 121 -4.86 5.08 -12.14
C LEU A 121 -6.04 4.20 -11.68
N LYS A 122 -6.09 3.80 -10.40
CA LYS A 122 -7.24 3.07 -9.86
C LYS A 122 -8.55 3.86 -9.99
N ASN A 123 -8.51 5.15 -9.65
CA ASN A 123 -9.69 6.02 -9.76
C ASN A 123 -10.12 6.21 -11.22
N GLU A 124 -9.16 6.36 -12.14
CA GLU A 124 -9.46 6.43 -13.58
C GLU A 124 -10.09 5.15 -14.10
N ILE A 125 -9.59 3.98 -13.69
CA ILE A 125 -10.16 2.67 -14.05
C ILE A 125 -11.60 2.54 -13.52
N GLU A 126 -11.86 2.95 -12.28
CA GLU A 126 -13.20 2.89 -11.69
C GLU A 126 -14.18 3.81 -12.43
N ASN A 127 -13.75 5.02 -12.77
CA ASN A 127 -14.53 5.95 -13.58
C ASN A 127 -14.79 5.42 -15.01
N LEU A 128 -13.81 4.77 -15.64
CA LEU A 128 -14.01 4.15 -16.95
C LEU A 128 -14.99 2.98 -16.87
N LYS A 129 -14.92 2.16 -15.82
CA LYS A 129 -15.87 1.06 -15.59
C LYS A 129 -17.31 1.56 -15.40
N SER A 130 -17.51 2.64 -14.65
CA SER A 130 -18.86 3.20 -14.45
C SER A 130 -19.45 3.73 -15.75
N LYS A 131 -18.64 4.46 -16.55
CA LYS A 131 -19.06 4.92 -17.88
C LYS A 131 -19.38 3.76 -18.82
N LEU A 132 -18.57 2.71 -18.81
CA LEU A 132 -18.79 1.53 -19.65
C LEU A 132 -20.10 0.82 -19.28
N SER A 133 -20.43 0.72 -18.00
CA SER A 133 -21.72 0.15 -17.54
C SER A 133 -22.93 0.97 -18.02
N ILE A 134 -22.83 2.30 -18.03
CA ILE A 134 -23.90 3.17 -18.56
C ILE A 134 -24.08 2.92 -20.06
N VAL A 135 -22.98 2.90 -20.83
CA VAL A 135 -23.02 2.66 -22.28
C VAL A 135 -23.55 1.26 -22.60
N GLU A 136 -23.18 0.24 -21.83
CA GLU A 136 -23.72 -1.12 -22.00
C GLU A 136 -25.24 -1.17 -21.76
N LYS A 137 -25.74 -0.44 -20.76
CA LYS A 137 -27.17 -0.36 -20.49
C LYS A 137 -27.91 0.33 -21.63
N GLU A 138 -27.43 1.51 -22.06
CA GLU A 138 -28.01 2.25 -23.19
C GLU A 138 -27.99 1.40 -24.46
N PHE A 139 -26.88 0.73 -24.75
CA PHE A 139 -26.75 -0.16 -25.90
C PHE A 139 -27.76 -1.32 -25.87
N ASN A 140 -27.97 -1.93 -24.70
CA ASN A 140 -28.96 -3.00 -24.56
C ASN A 140 -30.39 -2.49 -24.72
N GLU A 141 -30.71 -1.28 -24.25
CA GLU A 141 -32.01 -0.63 -24.48
C GLU A 141 -32.25 -0.42 -25.98
N TYR A 142 -31.30 0.20 -26.70
CA TYR A 142 -31.39 0.38 -28.15
C TYR A 142 -31.49 -0.94 -28.92
N LYS A 143 -30.75 -1.98 -28.49
CA LYS A 143 -30.81 -3.31 -29.09
C LYS A 143 -32.21 -3.92 -28.95
N ASN A 144 -32.84 -3.80 -27.79
CA ASN A 144 -34.20 -4.30 -27.55
C ASN A 144 -35.23 -3.54 -28.38
N ASP A 145 -35.11 -2.22 -28.45
CA ASP A 145 -35.97 -1.39 -29.31
C ASP A 145 -35.88 -1.81 -30.78
N PHE A 146 -34.67 -2.06 -31.27
CA PHE A 146 -34.46 -2.49 -32.65
C PHE A 146 -35.04 -3.90 -32.92
N SER A 147 -34.94 -4.83 -31.95
CA SER A 147 -35.57 -6.15 -32.05
C SER A 147 -37.08 -6.02 -32.21
N LYS A 148 -37.72 -5.20 -31.37
CA LYS A 148 -39.17 -4.95 -31.42
C LYS A 148 -39.59 -4.36 -32.77
N ILE A 149 -38.86 -3.38 -33.28
CA ILE A 149 -39.12 -2.79 -34.61
C ILE A 149 -38.99 -3.87 -35.71
N SER A 150 -37.97 -4.72 -35.63
CA SER A 150 -37.76 -5.81 -36.59
C SER A 150 -38.89 -6.85 -36.56
N GLU A 151 -39.41 -7.19 -35.39
CA GLU A 151 -40.55 -8.11 -35.23
C GLU A 151 -41.83 -7.51 -35.83
N LEU A 152 -42.11 -6.25 -35.53
CA LEU A 152 -43.27 -5.51 -36.07
C LEU A 152 -43.24 -5.42 -37.60
N ARG A 153 -42.05 -5.33 -38.20
CA ARG A 153 -41.91 -5.32 -39.65
C ARG A 153 -42.47 -6.59 -40.29
N SER A 154 -42.32 -7.73 -39.63
CA SER A 154 -42.83 -9.02 -40.09
C SER A 154 -44.28 -9.29 -39.64
N CYS A 155 -44.84 -8.49 -38.73
CA CYS A 155 -46.18 -8.68 -38.15
C CYS A 155 -47.30 -8.29 -39.13
N SER A 156 -48.23 -9.19 -39.44
CA SER A 156 -49.36 -8.86 -40.35
C SER A 156 -50.47 -8.03 -39.70
N ASP A 157 -50.46 -7.85 -38.38
CA ASP A 157 -51.49 -7.11 -37.66
C ASP A 157 -51.25 -5.59 -37.73
N PHE A 158 -52.12 -4.89 -38.46
CA PHE A 158 -52.07 -3.45 -38.64
C PHE A 158 -52.25 -2.70 -37.31
N GLU A 159 -53.18 -3.13 -36.46
CA GLU A 159 -53.54 -2.43 -35.24
C GLU A 159 -52.36 -2.40 -34.25
N THR A 160 -51.62 -3.50 -34.14
CA THR A 160 -50.40 -3.56 -33.33
C THR A 160 -49.32 -2.59 -33.84
N VAL A 161 -49.13 -2.48 -35.15
CA VAL A 161 -48.14 -1.54 -35.73
C VAL A 161 -48.59 -0.09 -35.54
N TYR A 162 -49.87 0.20 -35.74
CA TYR A 162 -50.45 1.53 -35.56
C TYR A 162 -50.30 2.01 -34.11
N ASN A 163 -50.67 1.17 -33.14
CA ASN A 163 -50.56 1.50 -31.71
C ASN A 163 -49.11 1.76 -31.27
N PHE A 164 -48.14 1.00 -31.82
CA PHE A 164 -46.73 1.26 -31.57
C PHE A 164 -46.28 2.63 -32.11
N LEU A 165 -46.62 2.97 -33.35
CA LEU A 165 -46.27 4.28 -33.92
C LEU A 165 -46.97 5.41 -33.17
N GLN A 166 -48.22 5.22 -32.76
CA GLN A 166 -48.96 6.19 -31.95
C GLN A 166 -48.27 6.42 -30.60
N GLN A 167 -47.82 5.35 -29.94
CA GLN A 167 -47.05 5.45 -28.70
C GLN A 167 -45.76 6.26 -28.90
N LEU A 168 -44.96 5.95 -29.92
CA LEU A 168 -43.74 6.69 -30.22
C LEU A 168 -44.01 8.18 -30.48
N SER A 169 -45.11 8.50 -31.17
CA SER A 169 -45.54 9.88 -31.42
C SER A 169 -45.95 10.59 -30.13
N ALA A 170 -46.63 9.90 -29.21
CA ALA A 170 -47.04 10.45 -27.93
C ALA A 170 -45.85 10.70 -26.99
N GLU A 171 -44.86 9.80 -27.01
CA GLU A 171 -43.61 9.92 -26.26
C GLU A 171 -42.66 10.97 -26.87
N GLY A 172 -42.91 11.39 -28.11
CA GLY A 172 -42.04 12.33 -28.82
C GLY A 172 -40.69 11.74 -29.22
N ASP A 173 -40.58 10.41 -29.31
CA ASP A 173 -39.34 9.71 -29.64
C ASP A 173 -39.05 9.77 -31.15
N LYS A 174 -38.47 10.90 -31.55
CA LYS A 174 -38.15 11.21 -32.96
C LYS A 174 -37.20 10.18 -33.59
N LEU A 175 -36.28 9.60 -32.81
CA LEU A 175 -35.30 8.65 -33.32
C LEU A 175 -35.97 7.32 -33.64
N LYS A 176 -36.70 6.73 -32.69
CA LYS A 176 -37.43 5.48 -32.91
C LYS A 176 -38.49 5.65 -33.99
N MET A 177 -39.17 6.79 -34.04
CA MET A 177 -40.11 7.12 -35.12
C MET A 177 -39.42 7.11 -36.50
N SER A 178 -38.30 7.82 -36.64
CA SER A 178 -37.55 7.90 -37.90
C SER A 178 -37.07 6.52 -38.37
N ILE A 179 -36.56 5.69 -37.45
CA ILE A 179 -36.16 4.31 -37.75
C ILE A 179 -37.35 3.47 -38.19
N SER A 180 -38.48 3.58 -37.47
CA SER A 180 -39.71 2.83 -37.76
C SER A 180 -40.27 3.15 -39.15
N CYS A 181 -40.28 4.43 -39.54
CA CYS A 181 -40.62 4.85 -40.89
C CYS A 181 -39.61 4.31 -41.92
N ALA A 182 -38.30 4.42 -41.66
CA ALA A 182 -37.26 3.97 -42.59
C ALA A 182 -37.29 2.47 -42.87
N VAL A 183 -37.73 1.64 -41.92
CA VAL A 183 -37.90 0.19 -42.13
C VAL A 183 -39.26 -0.19 -42.76
N GLY A 184 -40.10 0.80 -43.06
CA GLY A 184 -41.38 0.61 -43.76
C GLY A 184 -42.59 0.33 -42.85
N LEU A 185 -42.51 0.54 -41.52
CA LEU A 185 -43.67 0.32 -40.65
C LEU A 185 -44.84 1.26 -40.98
N SER A 186 -44.54 2.49 -41.40
CA SER A 186 -45.55 3.47 -41.81
C SER A 186 -46.26 3.14 -43.13
N GLU A 187 -45.79 2.12 -43.87
CA GLU A 187 -46.36 1.71 -45.15
C GLU A 187 -47.34 0.54 -45.00
N LYS A 188 -47.45 -0.05 -43.79
CA LYS A 188 -48.40 -1.13 -43.51
C LYS A 188 -49.82 -0.63 -43.67
N ARG A 189 -50.68 -1.45 -44.28
CA ARG A 189 -52.10 -1.16 -44.51
C ARG A 189 -52.97 -2.17 -43.79
N ASN A 190 -54.17 -1.75 -43.41
CA ASN A 190 -55.18 -2.67 -42.92
C ASN A 190 -55.64 -3.55 -44.08
N SER A 191 -55.68 -4.87 -43.86
CA SER A 191 -56.11 -5.85 -44.86
C SER A 191 -57.63 -5.84 -45.13
N GLU A 192 -58.39 -5.05 -44.37
CA GLU A 192 -59.84 -4.88 -44.52
C GLU A 192 -60.24 -3.66 -45.39
N GLU A 193 -59.27 -2.96 -46.00
CA GLU A 193 -59.46 -1.90 -47.02
C GLU A 193 -58.70 -2.21 -48.32
#